data_AF-A0A1W9MQ00-F1
#
_entry.id   AF-A0A1W9MQ00-F1
#
_cell.length_a   1.000
_cell.length_b   1.000
_cell.length_c   1.000
_cell.angle_alpha   90.00
_cell.angle_beta   90.00
_cell.angle_gamma   90.00
#
_symmetry.space_group_name_H-M   'P 1'
#
loop_
_entity.id
_entity.type
_entity.pdbx_description
1 polymer ?
#
loop_
_entity_poly.entity_id
_entity_poly.type
_entity_poly.pdbx_seq_one_letter_code
_entity_poly.pdbx_strand_id
1 'polypeptide(L)' 'MQTITISVKNEDIRDKIIWLLKHFESEGVEIMSQDDIEDLKLLAATRGEESIPFSEYLKDEN' A
#
# COMPACT_ATOMS: atom_id res chain seq x y z
N MET A 1 1.20 -1.13 12.33
CA MET A 1 2.32 -0.93 11.39
C MET A 1 3.01 0.37 11.78
N GLN A 2 4.33 0.37 11.93
CA GLN A 2 5.09 1.62 12.06
C GLN A 2 5.57 2.00 10.66
N THR A 3 5.26 3.22 10.23
CA THR A 3 5.63 3.72 8.90
C THR A 3 6.74 4.75 9.07
N ILE A 4 7.83 4.58 8.33
CA ILE A 4 8.95 5.52 8.28
C ILE A 4 9.00 6.13 6.87
N THR A 5 8.85 7.45 6.78
CA THR A 5 8.99 8.18 5.51
C THR A 5 10.40 8.71 5.37
N ILE A 6 11.10 8.33 4.30
CA ILE A 6 12.46 8.78 4.00
C ILE A 6 12.41 9.66 2.75
N SER A 7 12.71 10.95 2.89
CA SER A 7 12.85 11.85 1.74
C SER A 7 14.29 11.84 1.22
N VAL A 8 14.47 11.41 -0.02
CA VAL A 8 15.78 11.35 -0.69
C VAL A 8 15.82 12.40 -1.79
N LYS A 9 16.79 13.32 -1.73
CA LYS A 9 16.95 14.40 -2.73
C LYS A 9 17.84 14.02 -3.91
N ASN A 10 18.66 12.99 -3.76
CA ASN A 10 19.61 12.53 -4.77
C ASN A 10 19.16 11.18 -5.32
N GLU A 11 18.85 11.12 -6.62
CA GLU A 11 18.38 9.91 -7.30
C GLU A 11 19.42 8.78 -7.26
N ASP A 12 20.72 9.07 -7.29
CA ASP A 12 21.79 8.06 -7.20
C ASP A 12 21.81 7.33 -5.85
N ILE A 13 21.32 8.01 -4.80
CA ILE A 13 21.25 7.44 -3.44
C ILE A 13 19.93 6.71 -3.24
N ARG A 14 18.85 7.13 -3.93
CA ARG A 14 17.53 6.51 -3.86
C ARG A 14 17.62 5.00 -4.16
N ASP A 15 18.27 4.63 -5.26
CA ASP A 15 18.35 3.23 -5.67
C ASP A 15 19.20 2.40 -4.69
N LYS A 16 20.23 2.99 -4.09
CA LYS A 16 21.05 2.33 -3.06
C LYS A 16 20.28 2.08 -1.77
N ILE A 17 19.45 3.05 -1.36
CA ILE A 17 18.59 2.91 -0.18
C ILE A 17 17.53 1.84 -0.43
N ILE A 18 16.88 1.86 -1.60
CA ILE A 18 15.88 0.83 -1.97
C ILE A 18 16.54 -0.55 -2.00
N TRP A 19 17.73 -0.67 -2.60
CA TRP A 19 18.47 -1.93 -2.65
C TRP A 19 18.80 -2.46 -1.25
N LEU A 20 19.27 -1.59 -0.34
CA LEU A 20 19.52 -1.96 1.05
C LEU A 20 18.25 -2.44 1.75
N LEU A 21 17.13 -1.73 1.59
CA LEU A 21 15.86 -2.09 2.22
C LEU A 21 15.30 -3.41 1.70
N LYS A 22 15.52 -3.74 0.42
CA LYS A 22 15.10 -5.01 -0.17
C LYS A 22 15.76 -6.23 0.50
N HIS A 23 16.97 -6.08 1.04
CA HIS A 23 17.61 -7.17 1.78
C HIS A 23 16.88 -7.53 3.07
N PHE A 24 16.05 -6.63 3.59
CA PHE A 24 15.26 -6.84 4.79
C PHE A 24 13.81 -7.27 4.49
N GLU A 25 13.42 -7.46 3.22
CA GLU A 25 12.08 -7.95 2.87
C GLU A 25 11.78 -9.30 3.53
N SER A 26 12.75 -10.22 3.58
CA SER A 26 12.60 -11.50 4.26
C SER A 26 12.52 -11.39 5.79
N GLU A 27 12.90 -10.24 6.36
CA GLU A 27 12.80 -9.95 7.80
C GLU A 27 11.53 -9.14 8.14
N GLY A 28 10.68 -8.88 7.15
CA GLY A 28 9.39 -8.19 7.34
C GLY A 28 9.40 -6.70 7.02
N VAL A 29 10.39 -6.20 6.29
CA VAL A 29 10.36 -4.83 5.75
C VAL A 29 9.55 -4.82 4.45
N GLU A 30 8.49 -4.00 4.44
CA GLU A 30 7.69 -3.77 3.24
C GLU A 30 8.05 -2.41 2.63
N ILE A 31 8.46 -2.41 1.37
CA ILE A 31 8.71 -1.19 0.59
C ILE A 31 7.45 -0.92 -0.23
N MET A 32 6.76 0.16 0.08
CA MET A 32 5.52 0.56 -0.59
C MET A 32 5.70 1.91 -1.29
N SER A 33 5.02 2.09 -2.42
CA SER A 33 4.92 3.41 -3.04
C SER A 33 3.94 4.30 -2.28
N GLN A 34 4.00 5.61 -2.52
CA GLN A 34 3.05 6.53 -1.90
C GLN A 34 1.62 6.25 -2.36
N ASP A 35 1.44 5.93 -3.64
CA ASP A 35 0.14 5.60 -4.23
C ASP A 35 -0.45 4.34 -3.56
N ASP A 36 0.36 3.29 -3.36
CA ASP A 36 -0.08 2.07 -2.66
C ASP A 36 -0.55 2.37 -1.22
N ILE A 37 0.08 3.31 -0.53
CA ILE A 37 -0.31 3.71 0.83
C ILE A 37 -1.64 4.46 0.81
N GLU A 38 -1.89 5.30 -0.19
CA GLU A 38 -3.15 6.02 -0.35
C GLU A 38 -4.30 5.06 -0.68
N ASP A 39 -4.07 4.11 -1.57
CA ASP A 39 -5.02 3.05 -1.90
C ASP A 39 -5.35 2.18 -0.68
N LEU A 40 -4.34 1.78 0.10
CA LEU A 40 -4.55 1.03 1.33
C LEU A 40 -5.38 1.80 2.36
N LYS A 41 -5.17 3.12 2.48
CA LYS A 41 -6.00 3.96 3.36
C LYS A 41 -7.44 4.02 2.87
N LEU A 42 -7.65 4.10 1.55
CA LEU A 42 -8.98 4.09 0.96
C LEU A 42 -9.71 2.78 1.27
N LEU A 43 -9.05 1.64 1.04
CA LEU A 43 -9.58 0.31 1.35
C LEU A 43 -9.84 0.11 2.85
N ALA A 44 -8.97 0.64 3.71
CA ALA A 44 -9.17 0.59 5.15
C ALA A 44 -10.38 1.42 5.59
N ALA A 45 -10.64 2.56 4.92
CA ALA A 45 -11.78 3.42 5.21
C ALA A 45 -13.11 2.78 4.80
N THR A 46 -13.16 2.08 3.67
CA THR A 46 -14.37 1.40 3.19
C THR A 46 -14.67 0.09 3.94
N ARG A 47 -13.73 -0.39 4.77
CA ARG A 47 -13.88 -1.65 5.52
C ARG A 47 -14.98 -1.63 6.58
N GLY A 48 -15.44 -0.46 6.98
CA GLY A 48 -16.57 -0.27 7.90
C GLY A 48 -17.91 -0.07 7.18
N GLU A 49 -17.92 -0.03 5.85
CA GLU A 49 -19.14 0.14 5.07
C GLU A 49 -19.96 -1.15 5.01
N GLU A 50 -21.27 -1.00 4.88
CA GLU A 50 -22.20 -2.12 4.82
C GLU A 50 -21.89 -2.98 3.60
N SER A 51 -21.45 -4.22 3.83
CA SER A 51 -21.07 -5.14 2.76
C SER A 51 -22.33 -5.86 2.27
N ILE A 52 -22.67 -5.68 1.00
CA ILE A 52 -23.76 -6.46 0.39
C ILE A 52 -23.22 -7.78 -0.19
N PRO A 53 -24.01 -8.86 -0.19
CA PRO A 53 -23.66 -10.08 -0.92
C PRO A 53 -23.40 -9.78 -2.39
N PHE A 54 -22.39 -10.44 -2.97
CA PHE A 54 -22.05 -10.25 -4.39
C PHE A 54 -23.23 -10.51 -5.34
N SER A 55 -24.11 -11.45 -4.98
CA SER A 55 -25.35 -11.73 -5.70
C SER A 55 -26.36 -10.59 -5.67
N GLU A 56 -26.31 -9.71 -4.67
CA GLU A 56 -27.16 -8.54 -4.56
C GLU A 56 -26.60 -7.36 -5.34
N TYR A 57 -25.26 -7.20 -5.38
CA TYR A 57 -24.56 -6.24 -6.24
C TYR A 57 -24.86 -6.45 -7.73
N LEU A 58 -24.97 -7.70 -8.18
CA LEU A 58 -25.24 -8.04 -9.58
C LEU A 58 -26.69 -7.83 -10.03
N LYS A 59 -27.62 -7.45 -9.14
CA LYS A 59 -29.03 -7.26 -9.51
C LYS A 59 -29.26 -6.03 -10.40
N ASP A 60 -28.35 -5.06 -10.36
CA ASP A 60 -28.43 -3.82 -11.12
C ASP A 60 -27.63 -3.87 -12.46
N GLU A 61 -26.98 -4.99 -12.76
CA GLU A 61 -26.44 -5.25 -14.11
C GLU A 61 -27.57 -5.66 -15.06
N ASN A 62 -28.06 -4.69 -15.84
CA ASN A 62 -29.03 -4.90 -16.92
C ASN A 62 -28.43 -4.53 -18.28
#